data_AF-A0A1S2WX74-F1
#
_entry.id   AF-A0A1S2WX74-F1
#
_cell.length_a   1.000
_cell.length_b   1.000
_cell.length_c   1.000
_cell.angle_alpha   90.00
_cell.angle_beta   90.00
_cell.angle_gamma   90.00
#
_symmetry.space_group_name_H-M   'P 1'
#
loop_
_entity.id
_entity.type
_entity.pdbx_description
1 polymer ?
#
loop_
_entity_poly.entity_id
_entity_poly.type
_entity_poly.pdbx_seq_one_letter_code
_entity_poly.pdbx_strand_id
1 'polypeptide(L)'
;MKKYKHLSYEELVKIETLLSSGYDEKEIAIKLSRNKSCIYRCLKKNSIDGKFIANVAYEKIRERKLKSNKPRRILPGSILSQYVVEKNRGVLVSRADC
;
A
#
# COMPACT_ATOMS: atom_id res chain seq x y z
N MET A 1 -3.40 -6.78 19.66
CA MET A 1 -2.51 -7.01 18.49
C MET A 1 -2.38 -5.69 17.70
N LYS A 2 -1.17 -5.12 17.54
CA LYS A 2 -1.02 -3.87 16.76
C LYS A 2 -1.42 -4.14 15.30
N LYS A 3 -2.29 -3.31 14.73
CA LYS A 3 -2.68 -3.40 13.31
C LYS A 3 -1.44 -3.28 12.44
N TYR A 4 -1.33 -4.14 11.43
CA TYR A 4 -0.23 -4.07 10.46
C TYR A 4 -0.33 -2.75 9.69
N LYS A 5 0.62 -1.85 9.92
CA LYS A 5 0.71 -0.55 9.24
C LYS A 5 1.77 -0.63 8.16
N HIS A 6 1.35 -0.46 6.90
CA HIS A 6 2.27 -0.34 5.76
C HIS A 6 3.25 0.82 5.95
N LEU A 7 4.41 0.72 5.31
CA LEU A 7 5.35 1.84 5.22
C LEU A 7 4.79 2.89 4.26
N SER A 8 4.79 4.14 4.68
CA SER A 8 4.50 5.29 3.80
C SER A 8 5.69 5.55 2.86
N TYR A 9 5.46 6.32 1.81
CA TYR A 9 6.55 6.77 0.93
C TYR A 9 7.62 7.55 1.69
N GLU A 10 7.20 8.45 2.59
CA GLU A 10 8.09 9.20 3.48
C GLU A 10 8.98 8.27 4.31
N GLU A 11 8.43 7.18 4.86
CA GLU A 11 9.22 6.20 5.60
C GLU A 11 10.22 5.47 4.70
N LEU A 12 9.88 5.19 3.44
CA LEU A 12 10.83 4.59 2.48
C LEU A 12 12.00 5.54 2.18
N VAL A 13 11.74 6.83 1.98
CA VAL A 13 12.78 7.85 1.76
C VAL A 13 13.70 7.94 2.98
N LYS A 14 13.14 7.90 4.20
CA LYS A 14 13.93 7.86 5.43
C LYS A 14 14.80 6.61 5.51
N ILE A 15 14.28 5.43 5.13
CA ILE A 15 15.05 4.18 5.10
C ILE A 15 16.23 4.31 4.12
N GLU A 16 16.01 4.82 2.90
CA GLU A 16 17.07 5.03 1.90
C GLU A 16 18.15 6.00 2.42
N THR A 17 17.75 7.10 3.05
CA THR A 17 18.67 8.10 3.61
C THR A 17 19.51 7.50 4.75
N LEU A 18 18.88 6.74 5.64
CA LEU A 18 19.57 6.11 6.77
C LEU A 18 20.53 5.00 6.32
N LEU A 19 20.15 4.17 5.34
CA LEU A 19 21.06 3.19 4.75
C LEU A 19 22.27 3.86 4.10
N SER A 20 22.05 4.95 3.37
CA SER A 20 23.13 5.74 2.75
C SER A 20 24.06 6.38 3.79
N SER A 21 23.55 6.61 5.00
CA SER A 21 24.32 7.11 6.15
C SER A 21 25.00 6.00 6.96
N GLY A 22 24.92 4.74 6.51
CA GLY A 22 25.60 3.59 7.14
C GLY A 22 24.86 2.93 8.30
N TYR A 23 23.60 3.29 8.56
CA TYR A 23 22.83 2.65 9.63
C TYR A 23 22.41 1.23 9.27
N ASP A 24 22.42 0.34 10.26
CA ASP A 24 21.94 -1.03 10.09
C ASP A 24 20.40 -1.14 10.20
N GLU A 25 19.84 -2.29 9.85
CA GLU A 25 18.38 -2.50 9.87
C GLU A 25 17.76 -2.34 11.26
N LYS A 26 18.53 -2.63 12.32
CA LYS A 26 18.06 -2.58 13.72
C LYS A 26 17.98 -1.12 14.17
N GLU A 27 18.98 -0.32 13.86
CA GLU A 27 19.03 1.12 14.14
C GLU A 27 17.94 1.86 13.37
N ILE A 28 17.74 1.53 12.09
CA ILE A 28 16.66 2.08 11.27
C ILE A 28 15.30 1.76 11.90
N ALA A 29 15.10 0.53 12.36
CA ALA A 29 13.86 0.12 13.03
C ALA A 29 13.61 0.92 14.31
N ILE A 30 14.64 1.14 15.13
CA ILE A 30 14.56 1.96 16.35
C ILE A 30 14.21 3.42 16.00
N LYS A 31 14.95 4.04 15.05
CA LYS A 31 14.73 5.44 14.64
C LYS A 31 13.34 5.68 14.07
N LEU A 32 12.80 4.73 13.30
CA LEU A 32 11.46 4.84 12.72
C LEU A 32 10.35 4.34 13.64
N SER A 33 10.69 3.88 14.85
CA SER A 33 9.73 3.22 15.76
C SER A 33 8.95 2.10 15.07
N ARG A 34 9.62 1.36 14.18
CA ARG A 34 9.06 0.24 13.42
C ARG A 34 9.64 -1.08 13.90
N ASN A 35 8.92 -2.16 13.65
CA ASN A 35 9.41 -3.49 13.96
C ASN A 35 10.58 -3.86 13.02
N LYS A 36 11.67 -4.42 13.55
CA LYS A 36 12.84 -4.87 12.78
C LYS A 36 12.45 -5.78 11.61
N SER A 37 11.53 -6.73 11.85
CA SER A 37 11.04 -7.64 10.80
C SER A 37 10.31 -6.92 9.67
N CYS A 38 9.71 -5.76 9.94
CA CYS A 38 9.09 -4.92 8.89
C CYS A 38 10.16 -4.32 7.98
N ILE A 39 11.22 -3.75 8.57
CA ILE A 39 12.34 -3.15 7.85
C ILE A 39 13.07 -4.24 7.04
N TYR A 40 13.48 -5.34 7.67
CA TYR A 40 14.12 -6.48 6.99
C TYR A 40 13.33 -6.97 5.77
N ARG A 41 12.02 -7.21 5.94
CA ARG A 41 11.15 -7.66 4.84
C ARG A 41 11.02 -6.60 3.75
N CYS A 42 11.03 -5.32 4.11
CA CYS A 42 10.98 -4.23 3.15
C CYS A 42 12.24 -4.22 2.29
N LEU A 43 13.42 -4.23 2.92
CA LEU A 43 14.71 -4.22 2.23
C LEU A 43 14.84 -5.45 1.34
N LYS A 44 14.68 -6.64 1.92
CA LYS A 44 14.83 -7.92 1.20
C LYS A 44 13.93 -8.04 -0.04
N LYS A 45 12.69 -7.53 0.02
CA LYS A 45 11.71 -7.67 -1.08
C LYS A 45 11.77 -6.55 -2.11
N ASN A 46 12.26 -5.38 -1.72
CA ASN A 46 12.14 -4.18 -2.56
C ASN A 46 13.48 -3.67 -3.10
N SER A 47 14.62 -4.12 -2.58
CA SER A 47 15.93 -3.81 -3.15
C SER A 47 16.07 -4.32 -4.60
N ILE A 48 16.92 -3.65 -5.36
CA ILE A 48 17.32 -3.98 -6.74
C ILE A 48 18.83 -3.91 -6.80
N ASP A 49 19.46 -4.94 -7.34
CA ASP A 49 20.92 -5.01 -7.52
C ASP A 49 21.70 -4.66 -6.24
N GLY A 50 21.20 -5.16 -5.10
CA GLY A 50 21.77 -4.91 -3.78
C GLY A 50 21.51 -3.51 -3.20
N LYS A 51 20.90 -2.59 -3.96
CA LYS A 51 20.61 -1.22 -3.52
C LYS A 51 19.13 -1.05 -3.16
N PHE A 52 18.87 -0.25 -2.15
CA PHE A 52 17.51 0.14 -1.78
C PHE A 52 17.24 1.57 -2.24
N ILE A 53 16.31 1.74 -3.18
CA ILE A 53 15.91 3.04 -3.74
C ILE A 53 14.43 3.25 -3.41
N ALA A 54 14.07 4.34 -2.73
CA ALA A 54 12.72 4.52 -2.18
C ALA A 54 11.64 4.57 -3.27
N ASN A 55 11.91 5.29 -4.38
CA ASN A 55 11.00 5.38 -5.52
C ASN A 55 10.67 4.01 -6.10
N VAL A 56 11.70 3.20 -6.32
CA VAL A 56 11.49 1.89 -6.93
C VAL A 56 10.82 0.92 -5.96
N ALA A 57 11.17 1.00 -4.68
CA ALA A 57 10.47 0.24 -3.64
C ALA A 57 8.99 0.60 -3.56
N TYR A 58 8.66 1.89 -3.67
CA TYR A 58 7.29 2.38 -3.67
C TYR A 58 6.49 1.86 -4.86
N GLU A 59 7.03 1.95 -6.08
CA GLU A 59 6.36 1.43 -7.28
C GLU A 59 6.17 -0.10 -7.20
N LYS A 60 7.17 -0.85 -6.73
CA LYS A 60 7.01 -2.30 -6.48
C LYS A 60 5.90 -2.61 -5.48
N ILE A 61 5.76 -1.81 -4.42
CA ILE A 61 4.68 -1.98 -3.44
C ILE A 61 3.33 -1.65 -4.09
N ARG A 62 3.27 -0.57 -4.88
CA ARG A 62 2.08 -0.12 -5.59
C ARG A 62 1.62 -1.14 -6.62
N GLU A 63 2.51 -1.64 -7.47
CA GLU A 63 2.23 -2.72 -8.42
C GLU A 63 1.68 -3.97 -7.76
N ARG A 64 2.27 -4.42 -6.64
CA ARG A 64 1.77 -5.59 -5.91
C ARG A 64 0.36 -5.37 -5.37
N LYS A 65 0.02 -4.14 -4.96
CA LYS A 65 -1.35 -3.79 -4.59
C LYS A 65 -2.27 -3.80 -5.81
N LEU A 66 -1.80 -3.32 -6.96
CA LEU A 66 -2.57 -3.29 -8.20
C LEU A 66 -2.84 -4.70 -8.76
N LYS A 67 -1.85 -5.60 -8.69
CA LYS A 67 -1.95 -7.02 -9.10
C LYS A 67 -2.69 -7.91 -8.12
N SER A 68 -3.08 -7.39 -6.95
CA SER A 68 -3.81 -8.17 -5.96
C SER A 68 -5.23 -8.45 -6.43
N ASN A 69 -5.68 -9.71 -6.34
CA ASN A 69 -7.06 -10.14 -6.61
C ASN A 69 -8.08 -9.62 -5.56
N LYS A 70 -7.65 -8.78 -4.62
CA LYS A 70 -8.55 -8.22 -3.60
C LYS A 70 -9.48 -7.20 -4.26
N PRO A 71 -10.80 -7.25 -3.95
CA PRO A 71 -11.74 -6.29 -4.49
C PRO A 71 -11.33 -4.88 -4.07
N ARG A 72 -11.17 -4.00 -5.05
CA ARG A 72 -10.91 -2.58 -4.79
C ARG A 72 -12.23 -1.90 -4.46
N ARG A 73 -12.23 -1.10 -3.38
CA ARG A 73 -13.36 -0.22 -3.11
C ARG A 73 -13.44 0.81 -4.23
N ILE A 74 -14.62 0.94 -4.82
CA ILE A 74 -14.92 2.04 -5.73
C ILE A 74 -14.85 3.33 -4.91
N LEU A 75 -14.21 4.36 -5.47
CA LEU A 75 -14.14 5.66 -4.83
C LEU A 75 -15.58 6.23 -4.71
N PRO A 76 -16.08 6.55 -3.50
CA PRO A 76 -17.41 7.14 -3.34
C PRO A 76 -17.53 8.41 -4.16
N GLY A 77 -18.63 8.56 -4.91
CA GLY A 77 -18.87 9.74 -5.76
C GLY A 77 -18.09 9.75 -7.08
N SER A 78 -17.29 8.74 -7.39
CA SER A 78 -16.73 8.58 -8.74
C SER A 78 -17.82 8.29 -9.77
N ILE A 79 -17.56 8.59 -11.04
CA ILE A 79 -18.43 8.25 -12.18
C ILE A 79 -18.83 6.77 -12.16
N LEU A 80 -17.86 5.89 -11.85
CA LEU A 80 -18.13 4.45 -11.72
C LEU A 80 -19.08 4.15 -10.56
N SER A 81 -18.96 4.85 -9.43
CA SER A 81 -19.89 4.71 -8.31
C SER A 81 -21.31 5.15 -8.68
N GLN A 82 -21.44 6.26 -9.42
CA GLN A 82 -22.73 6.78 -9.88
C GLN A 82 -23.37 5.81 -10.87
N TYR A 83 -22.61 5.37 -11.88
CA TYR A 83 -23.05 4.40 -12.87
C TYR A 83 -23.55 3.09 -12.25
N VAL A 84 -22.82 2.53 -11.26
CA VAL A 84 -23.23 1.30 -10.57
C VAL A 84 -24.55 1.50 -9.81
N VAL A 85 -24.73 2.66 -9.16
CA VAL A 85 -25.99 2.98 -8.47
C VAL A 85 -27.15 3.14 -9.45
N GLU A 86 -26.94 3.86 -10.56
CA GLU A 86 -27.95 4.06 -11.61
C GLU A 86 -28.37 2.74 -12.27
N LYS A 87 -27.41 1.90 -12.67
CA LYS A 87 -27.70 0.60 -13.28
C LYS A 87 -28.41 -0.37 -12.34
N ASN A 88 -28.06 -0.36 -11.06
CA ASN A 88 -28.70 -1.22 -10.07
C ASN A 88 -30.07 -0.68 -9.59
N ARG A 89 -30.31 0.64 -9.68
CA ARG A 89 -31.63 1.24 -9.39
C ARG A 89 -32.71 0.75 -10.34
N GLY A 90 -32.37 0.45 -11.60
CA GLY A 90 -33.31 -0.14 -12.57
C GLY A 90 -33.80 -1.55 -12.22
N VAL A 91 -33.20 -2.23 -11.24
CA VAL A 91 -33.57 -3.60 -10.82
C VAL A 91 -34.54 -3.59 -9.62
N LEU A 92 -34.68 -2.47 -8.91
CA LEU A 92 -35.53 -2.36 -7.73
C LEU A 92 -36.96 -1.88 -8.02
N VAL A 93 -37.30 -1.56 -9.28
CA VAL A 93 -38.64 -1.09 -9.66
C VAL A 93 -39.59 -2.22 -10.10
N SER A 94 -39.21 -3.49 -9.94
CA SER A 94 -40.04 -4.64 -10.38
C SER A 94 -40.60 -5.49 -9.23
N ARG A 95 -40.75 -4.94 -8.01
CA ARG A 95 -41.31 -5.67 -6.86
C ARG A 95 -42.17 -4.82 -5.90
N ALA A 96 -42.93 -3.87 -6.43
CA ALA A 96 -44.03 -3.26 -5.69
C ALA A 96 -45.09 -2.84 -6.71
N ASP A 97 -45.95 -3.78 -7.10
CA ASP A 97 -47.28 -3.58 -7.67
C ASP A 97 -47.91 -4.98 -7.89
N CYS A 98 -48.40 -5.58 -6.80
CA CYS A 98 -49.49 -6.56 -6.76
C CYS A 98 -49.86 -6.83 -5.30
#